data_AF-A0A5M8QCZ3-F1
#
_entry.id   AF-A0A5M8QCZ3-F1
#
_cell.length_a   1.000
_cell.length_b   1.000
_cell.length_c   1.000
_cell.angle_alpha   90.00
_cell.angle_beta   90.00
_cell.angle_gamma   90.00
#
_symmetry.space_group_name_H-M   'P 1'
#
loop_
_entity.id
_entity.type
_entity.pdbx_description
1 polymer ?
#
loop_
_entity_poly.entity_id
_entity_poly.type
_entity_poly.pdbx_seq_one_letter_code
_entity_poly.pdbx_strand_id
1 'polypeptide(L)'
;MSDDPRDEHPLLAAFRDDPAPRSRKPWTEEDFAAVMEACRDGASIEQIARRLGRTPTSLPMHVRRMLPLEERHLPIDLALPRLRQLDADGDYDWLGALAQREPSPWERDQERRVEQRALGLGGLSDELLLDIGLALVTCTATAQDALRQQCAAELRRRGLVAQLEQQAAAAADAAVARLSALPTDGYRDWDAAVF
;
A
#
# COMPACT_ATOMS: atom_id res chain seq x y z
N MET A 1 23.24 19.83 60.52
CA MET A 1 22.08 19.06 61.01
C MET A 1 20.94 20.03 61.23
N SER A 2 20.22 20.39 60.17
CA SER A 2 19.02 21.22 60.26
C SER A 2 17.83 20.28 60.19
N ASP A 3 17.23 20.06 61.34
CA ASP A 3 16.01 19.27 61.52
C ASP A 3 14.84 20.25 61.31
N ASP A 4 14.33 20.33 60.08
CA ASP A 4 13.17 21.15 59.73
C ASP A 4 11.91 20.29 59.85
N PRO A 5 11.04 20.49 60.86
CA PRO A 5 9.89 19.64 61.14
C PRO A 5 8.74 19.78 60.13
N ARG A 6 8.97 20.46 58.99
CA ARG A 6 7.99 20.64 57.91
C ARG A 6 8.08 19.58 56.81
N ASP A 7 9.07 18.69 56.88
CA ASP A 7 9.29 17.62 55.88
C ASP A 7 8.49 16.32 56.16
N GLU A 8 7.74 16.26 57.27
CA GLU A 8 6.96 15.08 57.66
C GLU A 8 5.48 15.18 57.25
N HIS A 9 5.17 15.73 56.08
CA HIS A 9 3.81 15.63 55.56
C HIS A 9 3.64 14.25 54.88
N PRO A 10 2.78 13.34 55.37
CA PRO A 10 2.62 11.99 54.81
C PRO A 10 2.19 11.97 53.33
N LEU A 11 1.62 13.09 52.85
CA LEU A 11 1.29 13.29 51.44
C LEU A 11 2.52 13.56 50.56
N LEU A 12 3.59 14.18 51.10
CA LEU A 12 4.86 14.41 50.39
C LEU A 12 5.76 13.18 50.36
N ALA A 13 5.61 12.28 51.34
CA ALA A 13 6.31 10.99 51.36
C ALA A 13 5.94 10.12 50.15
N ALA A 14 4.67 10.14 49.71
CA ALA A 14 4.19 9.42 48.53
C ALA A 14 4.79 9.93 47.20
N PHE A 15 5.39 11.13 47.18
CA PHE A 15 6.08 11.68 46.00
C PHE A 15 7.60 11.43 46.01
N ARG A 16 8.18 10.90 47.10
CA ARG A 16 9.62 10.61 47.18
C ARG A 16 10.03 9.35 46.40
N ASP A 17 9.09 8.44 46.18
CA ASP A 17 9.33 7.16 45.50
C ASP A 17 9.07 7.23 43.98
N ASP A 18 8.94 8.43 43.41
CA ASP A 18 8.81 8.58 41.96
C ASP A 18 10.09 8.05 41.25
N PRO A 19 9.96 7.05 40.35
CA PRO A 19 11.11 6.48 39.67
C PRO A 19 11.85 7.56 38.88
N ALA A 20 13.19 7.50 38.92
CA ALA A 20 14.04 8.48 38.25
C ALA A 20 13.63 8.68 36.77
N PRO A 21 13.53 9.92 36.27
CA PRO A 21 13.00 10.19 34.93
C PRO A 21 13.77 9.44 33.84
N ARG A 22 13.09 8.56 33.09
CA ARG A 22 13.64 7.81 31.94
C ARG A 22 13.42 8.56 30.62
N SER A 23 13.37 9.89 30.66
CA SER A 23 13.23 10.70 29.45
C SER A 23 14.38 10.40 28.47
N ARG A 24 14.07 10.31 27.16
CA ARG A 24 15.03 10.05 26.06
C ARG A 24 15.64 8.65 25.95
N LYS A 25 15.32 7.71 26.84
CA LYS A 25 15.68 6.30 26.63
C LYS A 25 14.75 5.64 25.59
N PRO A 26 15.22 4.69 24.76
CA PRO A 26 14.33 3.93 23.88
C PRO A 26 13.27 3.20 24.71
N TRP A 27 12.11 2.94 24.12
CA TRP A 27 11.08 2.07 24.72
C TRP A 27 11.49 0.63 24.54
N THR A 28 11.44 -0.15 25.62
CA THR A 28 11.77 -1.58 25.62
C THR A 28 10.51 -2.42 25.71
N GLU A 29 10.64 -3.72 25.49
CA GLU A 29 9.54 -4.68 25.65
C GLU A 29 8.97 -4.63 27.07
N GLU A 30 9.84 -4.50 28.09
CA GLU A 30 9.43 -4.39 29.49
C GLU A 30 8.59 -3.13 29.76
N ASP A 31 8.90 -2.01 29.08
CA ASP A 31 8.06 -0.82 29.17
C ASP A 31 6.64 -1.11 28.63
N PHE A 32 6.50 -1.83 27.52
CA PHE A 32 5.20 -2.17 26.94
C PHE A 32 4.44 -3.20 27.80
N ALA A 33 5.13 -4.18 28.38
CA ALA A 33 4.54 -5.12 29.33
C ALA A 33 3.99 -4.39 30.57
N ALA A 34 4.74 -3.42 31.12
CA ALA A 34 4.27 -2.61 32.24
C ALA A 34 3.07 -1.72 31.88
N VAL A 35 2.98 -1.25 30.63
CA VAL A 35 1.77 -0.58 30.13
C VAL A 35 0.57 -1.53 30.15
N MET A 36 0.71 -2.77 29.69
CA MET A 36 -0.38 -3.76 29.69
C MET A 36 -0.84 -4.11 31.11
N GLU A 37 0.09 -4.32 32.04
CA GLU A 37 -0.25 -4.57 33.45
C GLU A 37 -1.07 -3.41 34.03
N ALA A 38 -0.59 -2.17 33.86
CA ALA A 38 -1.31 -1.00 34.36
C ALA A 38 -2.62 -0.72 33.58
N CYS A 39 -2.72 -1.18 32.33
CA CYS A 39 -3.94 -1.15 31.53
C CYS A 39 -5.04 -2.01 32.16
N ARG A 40 -4.69 -3.23 32.60
CA ARG A 40 -5.56 -4.19 33.32
C ARG A 40 -5.99 -3.66 34.69
N ASP A 41 -5.10 -2.96 35.38
CA ASP A 41 -5.40 -2.27 36.64
C ASP A 41 -6.37 -1.07 36.46
N GLY A 42 -6.70 -0.69 35.22
CA GLY A 42 -7.54 0.47 34.93
C GLY A 42 -6.83 1.81 35.11
N ALA A 43 -5.50 1.85 35.18
CA ALA A 43 -4.72 3.08 35.41
C ALA A 43 -4.83 4.08 34.24
N SER A 44 -4.89 5.38 34.54
CA SER A 44 -4.89 6.45 33.53
C SER A 44 -3.53 6.62 32.85
N ILE A 45 -3.48 7.33 31.71
CA ILE A 45 -2.22 7.67 31.02
C ILE A 45 -1.22 8.33 31.95
N GLU A 46 -1.66 9.27 32.79
CA GLU A 46 -0.80 9.98 33.73
C GLU A 46 -0.22 9.05 34.80
N GLN A 47 -1.05 8.13 35.31
CA GLN A 47 -0.63 7.14 36.29
C GLN A 47 0.39 6.15 35.69
N ILE A 48 0.11 5.65 34.48
CA ILE A 48 1.00 4.75 33.75
C ILE A 48 2.33 5.47 33.48
N ALA A 49 2.30 6.68 32.91
CA ALA A 49 3.50 7.44 32.59
C ALA A 49 4.37 7.67 33.84
N ARG A 50 3.76 8.01 34.98
CA ARG A 50 4.46 8.17 36.26
C ARG A 50 5.11 6.86 36.73
N ARG A 51 4.36 5.75 36.73
CA ARG A 51 4.88 4.41 37.12
C ARG A 51 6.11 4.01 36.29
N LEU A 52 6.14 4.36 35.00
CA LEU A 52 7.24 4.03 34.10
C LEU A 52 8.37 5.07 34.09
N GLY A 53 8.23 6.20 34.81
CA GLY A 53 9.16 7.33 34.73
C GLY A 53 9.22 7.96 33.33
N ARG A 54 8.11 7.92 32.57
CA ARG A 54 7.95 8.45 31.21
C ARG A 54 7.08 9.72 31.21
N THR A 55 7.07 10.44 30.08
CA THR A 55 6.21 11.63 29.97
C THR A 55 4.79 11.25 29.54
N PRO A 56 3.75 11.84 30.16
CA PRO A 56 2.35 11.65 29.72
C PRO A 56 2.11 12.07 28.27
N THR A 57 2.97 12.92 27.72
CA THR A 57 2.89 13.37 26.31
C THR A 57 3.37 12.33 25.30
N SER A 58 4.30 11.44 25.68
CA SER A 58 4.86 10.43 24.77
C SER A 58 4.09 9.12 24.83
N LEU A 59 3.66 8.70 26.02
CA LEU A 59 2.98 7.43 26.26
C LEU A 59 1.79 7.18 25.30
N PRO A 60 0.87 8.12 25.04
CA PRO A 60 -0.29 7.85 24.19
C PRO A 60 0.09 7.38 22.78
N MET A 61 1.24 7.83 22.27
CA MET A 61 1.72 7.38 20.96
C MET A 61 2.29 5.96 20.98
N HIS A 62 2.87 5.56 22.10
CA HIS A 62 3.31 4.18 22.32
C HIS A 62 2.13 3.25 22.54
N VAL A 63 1.11 3.67 23.29
CA VAL A 63 -0.15 2.92 23.45
C VAL A 63 -0.80 2.65 22.09
N ARG A 64 -0.87 3.65 21.20
CA ARG A 64 -1.44 3.46 19.86
C ARG A 64 -0.66 2.43 19.01
N ARG A 65 0.66 2.30 19.20
CA ARG A 65 1.45 1.28 18.51
C ARG A 65 1.14 -0.14 18.96
N MET A 66 0.61 -0.31 20.17
CA MET A 66 0.22 -1.61 20.72
C MET A 66 -1.14 -2.09 20.18
N LEU A 67 -1.87 -1.24 19.46
CA LEU A 67 -3.09 -1.64 18.76
C LEU A 67 -2.77 -2.46 17.50
N PRO A 68 -3.71 -3.30 17.03
CA PRO A 68 -3.62 -3.96 15.73
C PRO A 68 -3.39 -2.94 14.63
N LEU A 69 -2.66 -3.31 13.57
CA LEU A 69 -2.25 -2.39 12.51
C LEU A 69 -3.44 -1.63 11.92
N GLU A 70 -4.57 -2.32 11.74
CA GLU A 70 -5.81 -1.81 11.17
C GLU A 70 -6.45 -0.73 12.04
N GLU A 71 -6.18 -0.71 13.35
CA GLU A 71 -6.77 0.21 14.33
C GLU A 71 -5.84 1.35 14.75
N ARG A 72 -4.59 1.39 14.25
CA ARG A 72 -3.61 2.46 14.59
C ARG A 72 -4.01 3.85 14.08
N HIS A 73 -5.02 3.93 13.21
CA HIS A 73 -5.59 5.18 12.74
C HIS A 73 -6.48 5.88 13.78
N LEU A 74 -6.84 5.18 14.87
CA LEU A 74 -7.71 5.74 15.90
C LEU A 74 -7.11 7.01 16.54
N PRO A 75 -7.98 7.97 16.95
CA PRO A 75 -7.60 9.09 17.79
C PRO A 75 -6.85 8.65 19.04
N ILE A 76 -5.87 9.46 19.46
CA ILE A 76 -4.94 9.13 20.56
C ILE A 76 -5.67 8.88 21.89
N ASP A 77 -6.74 9.65 22.14
CA ASP A 77 -7.61 9.55 23.31
C ASP A 77 -8.41 8.24 23.37
N LEU A 78 -8.67 7.61 22.22
CA LEU A 78 -9.37 6.33 22.13
C LEU A 78 -8.43 5.12 22.21
N ALA A 79 -7.11 5.32 22.11
CA ALA A 79 -6.16 4.22 22.05
C ALA A 79 -6.12 3.38 23.34
N LEU A 80 -6.07 4.02 24.52
CA LEU A 80 -6.06 3.29 25.80
C LEU A 80 -7.40 2.58 26.10
N PRO A 81 -8.58 3.23 25.94
CA PRO A 81 -9.86 2.52 26.04
C PRO A 81 -9.96 1.33 25.08
N ARG A 82 -9.47 1.47 23.85
CA ARG A 82 -9.50 0.37 22.87
C ARG A 82 -8.57 -0.77 23.27
N LEU A 83 -7.36 -0.46 23.73
CA LEU A 83 -6.42 -1.47 24.21
C LEU A 83 -7.00 -2.29 25.37
N ARG A 84 -7.74 -1.66 26.29
CA ARG A 84 -8.47 -2.36 27.36
C ARG A 84 -9.55 -3.29 26.85
N GLN A 85 -10.28 -2.89 25.81
CA GLN A 85 -11.31 -3.73 25.19
C GLN A 85 -10.71 -4.96 24.52
N LEU A 86 -9.55 -4.79 23.86
CA LEU A 86 -8.85 -5.90 23.22
C LEU A 86 -8.31 -6.89 24.25
N ASP A 87 -7.77 -6.40 25.36
CA ASP A 87 -7.21 -7.21 26.45
C ASP A 87 -8.25 -7.57 27.53
N ALA A 88 -9.54 -7.50 27.23
CA ALA A 88 -10.61 -7.75 28.20
C ALA A 88 -10.54 -9.17 28.80
N ASP A 89 -10.15 -10.15 27.98
CA ASP A 89 -9.98 -11.55 28.37
C ASP A 89 -8.53 -11.88 28.80
N GLY A 90 -7.64 -10.89 28.75
CA GLY A 90 -6.23 -10.99 29.16
C GLY A 90 -5.32 -11.79 28.21
N ASP A 91 -5.83 -12.17 27.03
CA ASP A 91 -5.15 -13.00 26.03
C ASP A 91 -4.70 -12.21 24.78
N TYR A 92 -4.82 -10.89 24.80
CA TYR A 92 -4.46 -10.05 23.67
C TYR A 92 -2.94 -10.08 23.40
N ASP A 93 -2.56 -10.51 22.19
CA ASP A 93 -1.18 -10.55 21.71
C ASP A 93 -0.68 -9.16 21.28
N TRP A 94 -0.41 -8.31 22.27
CA TRP A 94 0.15 -6.98 22.07
C TRP A 94 1.57 -7.00 21.48
N LEU A 95 2.33 -8.09 21.70
CA LEU A 95 3.70 -8.22 21.17
C LEU A 95 3.65 -8.50 19.66
N GLY A 96 2.77 -9.40 19.24
CA GLY A 96 2.47 -9.65 17.83
C GLY A 96 1.96 -8.38 17.14
N ALA A 97 1.09 -7.61 17.80
CA ALA A 97 0.66 -6.30 17.29
C ALA A 97 1.85 -5.35 17.09
N LEU A 98 2.74 -5.20 18.09
CA LEU A 98 3.93 -4.34 17.99
C LEU A 98 4.88 -4.74 16.84
N ALA A 99 4.99 -6.05 16.54
CA ALA A 99 5.81 -6.57 15.46
C ALA A 99 5.27 -6.22 14.06
N GLN A 100 3.98 -5.91 13.94
CA GLN A 100 3.38 -5.52 12.66
C GLN A 100 3.92 -4.15 12.20
N ARG A 101 4.47 -4.13 10.98
CA ARG A 101 4.96 -2.91 10.33
C ARG A 101 3.95 -2.43 9.29
N GLU A 102 3.70 -1.12 9.25
CA GLU A 102 3.00 -0.53 8.11
C GLU A 102 3.82 -0.72 6.83
N PRO A 103 3.20 -1.15 5.72
CA PRO A 103 3.86 -1.15 4.42
C PRO A 103 4.36 0.25 4.08
N SER A 104 5.64 0.35 3.74
CA SER A 104 6.24 1.61 3.33
C SER A 104 5.52 2.20 2.11
N PRO A 105 5.59 3.53 1.87
CA PRO A 105 5.02 4.13 0.67
C PRO A 105 5.50 3.49 -0.63
N TRP A 106 6.75 3.02 -0.67
CA TRP A 106 7.33 2.32 -1.82
C TRP A 106 6.73 0.92 -2.02
N GLU A 107 6.53 0.15 -0.95
CA GLU A 107 5.86 -1.16 -1.02
C GLU A 107 4.43 -1.02 -1.53
N ARG A 108 3.67 -0.05 -1.02
CA ARG A 108 2.32 0.25 -1.50
C ARG A 108 2.30 0.65 -2.98
N ASP A 109 3.29 1.43 -3.44
CA ASP A 109 3.38 1.80 -4.85
C ASP A 109 3.68 0.58 -5.73
N GLN A 110 4.57 -0.30 -5.28
CA GLN A 110 4.88 -1.54 -5.98
C GLN A 110 3.66 -2.46 -6.07
N GLU A 111 2.92 -2.64 -4.99
CA GLU A 111 1.67 -3.43 -4.96
C GLU A 111 0.65 -2.87 -5.97
N ARG A 112 0.40 -1.56 -5.96
CA ARG A 112 -0.48 -0.91 -6.95
C ARG A 112 -0.03 -1.13 -8.39
N ARG A 113 1.28 -1.07 -8.66
CA ARG A 113 1.80 -1.33 -10.02
C ARG A 113 1.59 -2.78 -10.45
N VAL A 114 1.74 -3.73 -9.53
CA VAL A 114 1.47 -5.15 -9.78
C VAL A 114 -0.02 -5.36 -10.07
N GLU A 115 -0.90 -4.78 -9.25
CA GLU A 115 -2.36 -4.85 -9.44
C GLU A 115 -2.80 -4.20 -10.75
N GLN A 116 -2.31 -2.99 -11.06
CA GLN A 116 -2.59 -2.31 -12.33
C GLN A 116 -2.13 -3.12 -13.54
N ARG A 117 -1.00 -3.84 -13.44
CA ARG A 117 -0.56 -4.74 -14.51
C ARG A 117 -1.48 -5.94 -14.64
N ALA A 118 -1.90 -6.54 -13.52
CA ALA A 118 -2.83 -7.67 -13.52
C ALA A 118 -4.21 -7.30 -14.10
N LEU A 119 -4.66 -6.06 -13.94
CA LEU A 119 -5.93 -5.57 -14.48
C LEU A 119 -5.82 -4.98 -15.90
N GLY A 120 -4.63 -4.57 -16.33
CA GLY A 120 -4.37 -3.96 -17.64
C GLY A 120 -3.89 -4.96 -18.71
N LEU A 121 -3.16 -4.47 -19.73
CA LEU A 121 -2.58 -5.31 -20.79
C LEU A 121 -1.66 -6.42 -20.24
N GLY A 122 -1.06 -6.21 -19.06
CA GLY A 122 -0.22 -7.19 -18.38
C GLY A 122 -0.97 -8.43 -17.87
N GLY A 123 -2.29 -8.36 -17.74
CA GLY A 123 -3.15 -9.48 -17.33
C GLY A 123 -3.72 -10.30 -18.48
N LEU A 124 -3.58 -9.81 -19.72
CA LEU A 124 -4.09 -10.50 -20.90
C LEU A 124 -3.23 -11.72 -21.24
N SER A 125 -3.84 -12.72 -21.88
CA SER A 125 -3.07 -13.80 -22.52
C SER A 125 -2.24 -13.27 -23.68
N ASP A 126 -1.24 -14.04 -24.09
CA ASP A 126 -0.37 -13.69 -25.20
C ASP A 126 -1.16 -13.56 -26.52
N GLU A 127 -2.18 -14.39 -26.74
CA GLU A 127 -3.04 -14.31 -27.92
C GLU A 127 -3.83 -13.00 -27.98
N LEU A 128 -4.47 -12.61 -26.86
CA LEU A 128 -5.24 -11.36 -26.80
C LEU A 128 -4.33 -10.14 -26.93
N LEU A 129 -3.12 -10.20 -26.36
CA LEU A 129 -2.14 -9.13 -26.49
C LEU A 129 -1.64 -8.99 -27.93
N LEU A 130 -1.42 -10.12 -28.63
CA LEU A 130 -1.07 -10.14 -30.05
C LEU A 130 -2.20 -9.59 -30.92
N ASP A 131 -3.46 -9.96 -30.66
CA ASP A 131 -4.63 -9.44 -31.38
C ASP A 131 -4.75 -7.93 -31.23
N ILE A 132 -4.58 -7.40 -30.01
CA ILE A 132 -4.55 -5.95 -29.76
C ILE A 132 -3.37 -5.30 -30.48
N GLY A 133 -2.18 -5.90 -30.42
CA GLY A 133 -0.99 -5.41 -31.12
C GLY A 133 -1.23 -5.32 -32.63
N LEU A 134 -1.81 -6.36 -33.23
CA LEU A 134 -2.13 -6.43 -34.65
C LEU A 134 -3.17 -5.37 -35.03
N ALA A 135 -4.20 -5.19 -34.21
CA ALA A 135 -5.18 -4.13 -34.39
C ALA A 135 -4.54 -2.74 -34.34
N LEU A 136 -3.62 -2.47 -33.40
CA LEU A 136 -2.94 -1.17 -33.28
C LEU A 136 -2.00 -0.86 -34.45
N VAL A 137 -1.42 -1.89 -35.08
CA VAL A 137 -0.55 -1.77 -36.26
C VAL A 137 -1.35 -1.58 -37.54
N THR A 138 -2.46 -2.29 -37.68
CA THR A 138 -3.30 -2.28 -38.89
C THR A 138 -4.35 -1.17 -38.91
N CYS A 139 -4.71 -0.63 -37.74
CA CYS A 139 -5.69 0.44 -37.63
C CYS A 139 -5.15 1.76 -38.19
N THR A 140 -5.93 2.38 -39.07
CA THR A 140 -5.64 3.69 -39.68
C THR A 140 -6.00 4.86 -38.76
N ALA A 141 -6.74 4.61 -37.67
CA ALA A 141 -7.10 5.63 -36.68
C ALA A 141 -5.97 5.85 -35.67
N THR A 142 -5.83 7.10 -35.22
CA THR A 142 -4.82 7.50 -34.24
C THR A 142 -5.18 6.96 -32.85
N ALA A 143 -4.69 5.78 -32.50
CA ALA A 143 -4.73 5.30 -31.11
C ALA A 143 -3.88 6.21 -30.19
N GLN A 144 -4.31 6.37 -28.93
CA GLN A 144 -3.58 7.14 -27.93
C GLN A 144 -2.15 6.62 -27.75
N ASP A 145 -1.18 7.53 -27.67
CA ASP A 145 0.24 7.19 -27.53
C ASP A 145 0.52 6.33 -26.29
N ALA A 146 -0.21 6.57 -25.20
CA ALA A 146 -0.09 5.78 -23.97
C ALA A 146 -0.41 4.29 -24.19
N LEU A 147 -1.47 3.98 -24.95
CA LEU A 147 -1.85 2.59 -25.26
C LEU A 147 -0.80 1.91 -26.13
N ARG A 148 -0.28 2.61 -27.15
CA ARG A 148 0.79 2.10 -28.03
C ARG A 148 2.06 1.80 -27.22
N GLN A 149 2.46 2.70 -26.33
CA GLN A 149 3.64 2.51 -25.48
C GLN A 149 3.48 1.33 -24.51
N GLN A 150 2.32 1.21 -23.86
CA GLN A 150 2.03 0.11 -22.95
C GLN A 150 2.01 -1.25 -23.67
N CYS A 151 1.34 -1.33 -24.82
CA CYS A 151 1.31 -2.55 -25.63
C CYS A 151 2.71 -2.95 -26.11
N ALA A 152 3.50 -1.98 -26.61
CA ALA A 152 4.87 -2.24 -27.05
C ALA A 152 5.79 -2.69 -25.91
N ALA A 153 5.67 -2.10 -24.72
CA ALA A 153 6.44 -2.51 -23.55
C ALA A 153 6.12 -3.96 -23.16
N GLU A 154 4.84 -4.34 -23.16
CA GLU A 154 4.41 -5.67 -22.76
C GLU A 154 4.78 -6.75 -23.78
N LEU A 155 4.63 -6.46 -25.09
CA LEU A 155 5.07 -7.35 -26.16
C LEU A 155 6.58 -7.62 -26.11
N ARG A 156 7.40 -6.59 -25.84
CA ARG A 156 8.86 -6.77 -25.66
C ARG A 156 9.18 -7.59 -24.42
N ARG A 157 8.51 -7.31 -23.31
CA ARG A 157 8.72 -8.03 -22.04
C ARG A 157 8.48 -9.53 -22.19
N ARG A 158 7.49 -9.92 -23.00
CA ARG A 158 7.11 -11.31 -23.26
C ARG A 158 7.80 -11.94 -24.49
N GLY A 159 8.61 -11.18 -25.22
CA GLY A 159 9.30 -11.69 -26.43
C GLY A 159 8.38 -11.95 -27.62
N LEU A 160 7.19 -11.32 -27.66
CA LEU A 160 6.16 -11.57 -28.68
C LEU A 160 6.29 -10.71 -29.95
N VAL A 161 7.30 -9.83 -30.00
CA VAL A 161 7.46 -8.87 -31.11
C VAL A 161 7.59 -9.57 -32.47
N ALA A 162 8.39 -10.63 -32.56
CA ALA A 162 8.58 -11.37 -33.81
C ALA A 162 7.29 -12.05 -34.30
N GLN A 163 6.45 -12.53 -33.38
CA GLN A 163 5.15 -13.11 -33.73
C GLN A 163 4.18 -12.04 -34.25
N LEU A 164 4.17 -10.86 -33.63
CA LEU A 164 3.39 -9.72 -34.12
C LEU A 164 3.84 -9.28 -35.52
N GLU A 165 5.15 -9.21 -35.77
CA GLU A 165 5.70 -8.88 -37.10
C GLU A 165 5.22 -9.88 -38.17
N GLN A 166 5.28 -11.18 -37.85
CA GLN A 166 4.79 -12.23 -38.75
C GLN A 166 3.28 -12.11 -39.02
N GLN A 167 2.47 -11.86 -37.99
CA GLN A 167 1.02 -11.68 -38.14
C GLN A 167 0.68 -10.42 -38.94
N ALA A 168 1.40 -9.32 -38.73
CA ALA A 168 1.20 -8.08 -39.46
C ALA A 168 1.55 -8.24 -40.95
N ALA A 169 2.64 -8.94 -41.26
CA ALA A 169 3.00 -9.27 -42.65
C ALA A 169 1.91 -10.11 -43.33
N ALA A 170 1.44 -11.18 -42.67
CA ALA A 170 0.38 -12.02 -43.20
C ALA A 170 -0.95 -11.25 -43.41
N ALA A 171 -1.28 -10.32 -42.50
CA ALA A 171 -2.46 -9.47 -42.62
C ALA A 171 -2.35 -8.48 -43.80
N ALA A 172 -1.16 -7.93 -44.04
CA ALA A 172 -0.88 -7.07 -45.19
C ALA A 172 -0.99 -7.84 -46.51
N ASP A 173 -0.38 -9.02 -46.59
CA ASP A 173 -0.46 -9.90 -47.77
C ASP A 173 -1.92 -10.26 -48.09
N ALA A 174 -2.71 -10.62 -47.06
CA ALA A 174 -4.14 -10.90 -47.22
C ALA A 174 -4.94 -9.67 -47.66
N ALA A 175 -4.58 -8.47 -47.21
CA ALA A 175 -5.21 -7.22 -47.65
C ALA A 175 -4.94 -6.94 -49.14
N VAL A 176 -3.70 -7.11 -49.59
CA VAL A 176 -3.32 -6.98 -51.01
C VAL A 176 -4.05 -8.01 -51.86
N ALA A 177 -4.05 -9.29 -51.45
CA ALA A 177 -4.75 -10.35 -52.17
C ALA A 177 -6.25 -10.07 -52.33
N ARG A 178 -6.91 -9.55 -51.27
CA ARG A 178 -8.32 -9.14 -51.35
C ARG A 178 -8.56 -8.02 -52.35
N LEU A 179 -7.67 -7.02 -52.40
CA LEU A 179 -7.77 -5.93 -53.36
C LEU A 179 -7.59 -6.44 -54.81
N SER A 180 -6.59 -7.30 -55.04
CA SER A 180 -6.31 -7.87 -56.37
C SER A 180 -7.39 -8.82 -56.87
N ALA A 181 -8.16 -9.44 -55.97
CA ALA A 181 -9.27 -10.33 -56.31
C ALA A 181 -10.60 -9.61 -56.58
N LEU A 182 -10.65 -8.27 -56.45
CA LEU A 182 -11.85 -7.51 -56.77
C LEU A 182 -12.14 -7.59 -58.27
N PRO A 183 -13.39 -7.88 -58.68
CA PRO A 183 -13.75 -7.93 -60.09
C PRO A 183 -13.57 -6.54 -60.74
N THR A 184 -12.84 -6.49 -61.84
CA THR A 184 -12.66 -5.31 -62.69
C THR A 184 -13.82 -5.08 -63.67
N ASP A 185 -14.74 -6.04 -63.78
CA ASP A 185 -15.94 -6.00 -64.62
C ASP A 185 -16.96 -4.98 -64.08
N GLY A 186 -16.67 -3.70 -64.34
CA GLY A 186 -17.46 -2.57 -63.89
C GLY A 186 -16.76 -1.23 -64.09
N TYR A 187 -15.43 -1.22 -64.31
CA TYR A 187 -14.72 -0.02 -64.74
C TYR A 187 -15.02 0.24 -66.23
N ARG A 188 -16.20 0.83 -66.50
CA ARG A 188 -16.52 1.37 -67.83
C ARG A 188 -15.59 2.55 -68.09
N ASP A 189 -14.73 2.36 -69.09
CA ASP A 189 -13.90 3.40 -69.67
C ASP A 189 -14.83 4.49 -70.27
N TRP A 190 -14.98 5.61 -69.56
CA TRP A 190 -15.83 6.73 -70.00
C TRP A 190 -15.19 7.55 -71.12
N ASP A 191 -13.92 7.28 -71.48
CA ASP A 191 -13.16 8.08 -72.45
C ASP A 191 -13.26 7.58 -73.91
N ALA A 192 -14.06 6.55 -74.20
CA ALA A 192 -14.25 6.07 -75.58
C ALA A 192 -15.41 6.77 -76.35
N ALA A 193 -16.00 7.84 -75.80
CA ALA A 193 -17.11 8.55 -76.45
C ALA A 193 -16.92 10.07 -76.48
N VAL A 194 -15.87 10.53 -77.16
CA VAL A 194 -15.85 11.87 -77.77
C VAL A 194 -15.35 11.71 -79.21
N PHE A 195 -16.31 11.63 -80.14
CA PHE A 195 -16.09 11.95 -81.55
C PHE A 195 -16.12 13.47 -81.74
#